data_AF-A0A8J5UNP5-F1
#
_entry.id   AF-A0A8J5UNP5-F1
#
_cell.length_a   1.000
_cell.length_b   1.000
_cell.length_c   1.000
_cell.angle_alpha   90.00
_cell.angle_beta   90.00
_cell.angle_gamma   90.00
#
_symmetry.space_group_name_H-M   'P 1'
#
loop_
_entity.id
_entity.type
_entity.pdbx_description
1 polymer ?
#
loop_
_entity_poly.entity_id
_entity_poly.type
_entity_poly.pdbx_seq_one_letter_code
_entity_poly.pdbx_strand_id
1 'polypeptide(L)'
;MVFREFNRLAGKLQASAKLQPLFPLKPTPLNKTDAPKMIYDTVRTKPVSVDRAATASYSTIPPELEAKMKKFQMDTTKPVFLMGGTPDKILFGFTCALTVFGLGMSAKFYWPYIWTK
;
A
#
# COMPACT_ATOMS: atom_id res chain seq x y z
N MET A 1 6.07 -10.62 -31.14
CA MET A 1 5.93 -10.76 -29.68
C MET A 1 6.80 -9.73 -29.00
N VAL A 2 6.31 -9.03 -27.97
CA VAL A 2 7.12 -8.08 -27.19
C VAL A 2 7.81 -8.87 -26.09
N PHE A 3 9.15 -8.95 -26.11
CA PHE A 3 9.91 -9.57 -25.02
C PHE A 3 9.63 -8.78 -23.74
N ARG A 4 9.22 -9.45 -22.66
CA ARG A 4 8.91 -8.81 -21.37
C ARG A 4 9.87 -9.31 -20.32
N GLU A 5 10.53 -8.39 -19.63
CA GLU A 5 11.51 -8.67 -18.59
C GLU A 5 10.93 -8.22 -17.25
N PHE A 6 11.24 -8.96 -16.19
CA PHE A 6 10.73 -8.65 -14.85
C PHE A 6 11.54 -7.51 -14.24
N ASN A 7 10.88 -6.37 -13.99
CA ASN A 7 11.49 -5.24 -13.31
C ASN A 7 11.42 -5.46 -11.79
N ARG A 8 12.56 -5.77 -11.17
CA ARG A 8 12.65 -6.08 -9.73
C ARG A 8 12.30 -4.90 -8.82
N LEU A 9 12.48 -3.66 -9.28
CA LEU A 9 12.14 -2.45 -8.50
C LEU A 9 10.63 -2.14 -8.55
N ALA A 10 9.99 -2.36 -9.70
CA ALA A 10 8.56 -2.09 -9.87
C ALA A 10 7.66 -3.31 -9.62
N GLY A 11 8.23 -4.50 -9.42
CA GLY A 11 7.52 -5.76 -9.23
C GLY A 11 6.63 -6.18 -10.41
N LYS A 12 6.87 -5.64 -11.61
CA LYS A 12 6.01 -5.84 -12.79
C LYS A 12 6.82 -6.23 -14.02
N LEU A 13 6.20 -6.97 -14.94
CA LEU A 13 6.77 -7.32 -16.24
C LEU A 13 6.71 -6.12 -17.20
N GLN A 14 7.86 -5.59 -17.56
CA GLN A 14 7.99 -4.46 -18.48
C GLN A 14 8.47 -4.94 -19.85
N ALA A 15 8.00 -4.30 -20.92
CA ALA A 15 8.50 -4.57 -22.27
C ALA A 15 10.01 -4.26 -22.32
N SER A 16 10.81 -5.25 -22.68
CA SER A 16 12.26 -5.14 -22.82
C SER A 16 12.59 -4.68 -24.23
N ALA A 17 13.46 -3.68 -24.32
CA ALA A 17 13.92 -3.10 -25.58
C ALA A 17 15.06 -3.92 -26.22
N LYS A 18 15.46 -5.06 -25.63
CA LYS A 18 16.51 -5.93 -26.15
C LYS A 18 16.01 -6.68 -27.39
N LEU A 19 16.68 -6.48 -28.53
CA LEU A 19 16.46 -7.28 -29.73
C LEU A 19 16.90 -8.72 -29.47
N GLN A 20 16.00 -9.68 -29.64
CA GLN A 20 16.36 -11.10 -29.59
C GLN A 20 16.77 -11.56 -31.00
N PRO A 21 17.90 -12.28 -31.12
CA PRO A 21 18.40 -12.74 -32.43
C PRO A 21 17.53 -13.83 -33.08
N LEU A 22 16.60 -14.48 -32.36
CA LEU A 22 15.82 -15.62 -32.87
C LEU A 22 14.49 -15.28 -33.59
N PHE A 23 14.07 -14.01 -33.66
CA PHE A 23 12.78 -13.65 -34.30
C PHE A 23 12.87 -12.34 -35.11
N PRO A 24 13.11 -12.40 -36.44
CA PRO A 24 13.29 -11.23 -37.29
C PRO A 24 12.00 -10.49 -37.70
N LEU A 25 10.83 -10.86 -37.18
CA LEU A 25 9.56 -10.30 -37.64
C LEU A 25 9.13 -9.07 -36.83
N LYS A 26 8.97 -7.95 -37.54
CA LYS A 26 8.54 -6.66 -36.99
C LYS A 26 7.17 -6.77 -36.32
N PRO A 27 6.97 -6.11 -35.17
CA PRO A 27 5.69 -6.15 -34.45
C PRO A 27 4.62 -5.33 -35.19
N THR A 28 3.69 -6.01 -35.85
CA THR A 28 2.44 -5.39 -36.34
C THR A 28 1.49 -5.19 -35.15
N PRO A 29 0.86 -4.01 -34.96
CA PRO A 29 -0.10 -3.79 -33.89
C PRO A 29 -1.29 -4.75 -34.01
N LEU A 30 -1.69 -5.35 -32.90
CA LEU A 30 -2.75 -6.35 -32.82
C LEU A 30 -4.10 -5.69 -33.22
N ASN A 31 -4.67 -6.13 -34.34
CA ASN A 31 -5.99 -5.68 -34.80
C ASN A 31 -7.04 -6.18 -33.80
N LYS A 32 -7.69 -5.26 -33.07
CA LYS A 32 -8.64 -5.60 -31.99
C LYS A 32 -9.98 -6.14 -32.51
N THR A 33 -10.22 -5.97 -33.80
CA THR A 33 -11.50 -6.27 -34.46
C THR A 33 -11.72 -7.78 -34.62
N ASP A 34 -10.64 -8.55 -34.78
CA ASP A 34 -10.67 -10.02 -34.81
C ASP A 34 -9.80 -10.55 -33.67
N ALA A 35 -10.44 -10.85 -32.53
CA ALA A 35 -9.74 -11.53 -31.45
C ALA A 35 -9.23 -12.90 -31.95
N PRO A 36 -7.92 -13.21 -31.83
CA PRO A 36 -7.39 -14.46 -32.34
C PRO A 36 -8.02 -15.63 -31.59
N LYS A 37 -8.77 -16.46 -32.31
CA LYS A 37 -9.34 -17.70 -31.77
C LYS A 37 -8.18 -18.69 -31.58
N MET A 38 -7.78 -18.90 -30.33
CA MET A 38 -6.73 -19.86 -29.99
C MET A 38 -7.22 -21.27 -30.34
N ILE A 39 -6.56 -21.91 -31.31
CA ILE A 39 -6.82 -23.30 -31.69
C ILE A 39 -5.91 -24.17 -30.83
N TYR A 40 -6.47 -25.18 -30.18
CA TYR A 40 -5.73 -26.10 -29.32
C TYR A 40 -5.53 -27.42 -30.06
N ASP A 41 -4.28 -27.86 -30.19
CA ASP A 41 -3.95 -29.08 -30.93
C ASP A 41 -4.44 -30.35 -30.23
N THR A 42 -4.64 -30.32 -28.91
CA THR A 42 -5.12 -31.49 -28.15
C THR A 42 -6.17 -31.13 -27.09
N VAL A 43 -7.02 -32.11 -26.73
CA VAL A 43 -8.07 -31.95 -25.70
C VAL A 43 -7.47 -31.63 -24.31
N ARG A 44 -6.21 -32.03 -24.06
CA ARG A 44 -5.51 -31.79 -22.79
C ARG A 44 -4.94 -30.38 -22.64
N THR A 45 -4.77 -29.65 -23.75
CA THR A 45 -4.21 -28.29 -23.78
C THR A 45 -5.27 -27.18 -23.73
N LYS A 46 -6.55 -27.54 -23.54
CA LYS A 46 -7.61 -26.53 -23.39
C LYS A 46 -7.36 -25.73 -22.10
N PRO A 47 -7.46 -24.39 -22.12
CA PRO A 47 -7.37 -23.58 -20.92
C PRO A 47 -8.54 -23.97 -20.03
N VAL A 48 -8.24 -24.34 -18.79
CA VAL A 48 -9.26 -24.41 -17.76
C VAL A 48 -9.78 -22.97 -17.60
N SER A 49 -11.06 -22.75 -17.94
CA SER A 49 -11.72 -21.53 -17.51
C SER A 49 -11.85 -21.63 -16.01
N VAL A 50 -10.89 -21.07 -15.29
CA VAL A 50 -11.14 -20.67 -13.92
C VAL A 50 -12.21 -19.59 -14.04
N ASP A 51 -13.45 -19.94 -13.68
CA ASP A 51 -14.42 -18.92 -13.28
C ASP A 51 -13.65 -18.01 -12.35
N ARG A 52 -13.57 -16.72 -12.69
CA ARG A 52 -12.94 -15.73 -11.81
C ARG A 52 -13.60 -15.95 -10.47
N ALA A 53 -12.85 -16.55 -9.53
CA ALA A 53 -13.32 -16.81 -8.19
C ALA A 53 -14.02 -15.53 -7.76
N ALA A 54 -15.30 -15.69 -7.43
CA ALA A 54 -16.29 -14.64 -7.24
C ALA A 54 -15.63 -13.35 -6.79
N THR A 55 -16.01 -12.20 -7.39
CA THR A 55 -15.86 -10.87 -6.77
C THR A 55 -15.83 -11.08 -5.28
N ALA A 56 -14.63 -10.99 -4.68
CA ALA A 56 -14.44 -11.41 -3.31
C ALA A 56 -15.54 -10.69 -2.54
N SER A 57 -16.48 -11.46 -1.99
CA SER A 57 -17.53 -10.88 -1.17
C SER A 57 -16.76 -10.32 0.00
N TYR A 58 -16.38 -9.04 -0.09
CA TYR A 58 -15.72 -8.33 0.99
C TYR A 58 -16.65 -8.58 2.17
N SER A 59 -16.18 -9.33 3.16
CA SER A 59 -16.93 -9.55 4.39
C SER A 59 -17.47 -8.19 4.78
N THR A 60 -18.80 -8.03 4.82
CA THR A 60 -19.43 -6.72 5.00
C THR A 60 -18.77 -6.05 6.20
N ILE A 61 -17.97 -5.02 5.94
CA ILE A 61 -17.29 -4.30 7.00
C ILE A 61 -18.41 -3.73 7.86
N PRO A 62 -18.38 -3.92 9.20
CA PRO A 62 -19.41 -3.35 10.04
C PRO A 62 -19.47 -1.84 9.77
N PRO A 63 -20.68 -1.25 9.63
CA PRO A 63 -20.83 0.13 9.15
C PRO A 63 -20.09 1.14 10.03
N GLU A 64 -19.92 0.84 11.32
CA GLU A 64 -19.13 1.64 12.25
C GLU A 64 -17.64 1.69 11.90
N LEU A 65 -17.07 0.57 11.43
CA LEU A 65 -15.67 0.50 11.04
C LEU A 65 -15.44 1.22 9.72
N GLU A 66 -16.38 1.11 8.77
CA GLU A 66 -16.33 1.87 7.53
C GLU A 66 -16.38 3.39 7.79
N ALA A 67 -17.24 3.83 8.71
CA ALA A 67 -17.31 5.23 9.13
C ALA A 67 -15.99 5.72 9.76
N LYS A 68 -15.36 4.90 10.59
CA LYS A 68 -14.03 5.22 11.18
C LYS A 68 -12.94 5.27 10.12
N MET A 69 -12.89 4.30 9.20
CA MET A 69 -11.93 4.28 8.10
C MET A 69 -12.05 5.54 7.24
N LYS A 70 -13.28 5.93 6.87
CA LYS A 70 -13.53 7.18 6.15
C LYS A 70 -13.03 8.38 6.95
N LYS A 71 -13.39 8.49 8.25
CA LYS A 71 -12.97 9.61 9.11
C LYS A 71 -11.44 9.78 9.16
N PHE A 72 -10.69 8.69 9.32
CA PHE A 72 -9.22 8.74 9.42
C PHE A 72 -8.52 8.87 8.05
N GLN A 73 -9.23 8.64 6.94
CA GLN A 73 -8.69 8.79 5.58
C GLN A 73 -9.07 10.12 4.91
N MET A 74 -10.01 10.89 5.46
CA MET A 74 -10.48 12.15 4.87
C MET A 74 -9.44 13.27 4.84
N ASP A 75 -8.58 13.36 5.86
CA ASP A 75 -7.65 14.48 6.01
C ASP A 75 -6.23 13.98 6.32
N THR A 76 -5.41 13.84 5.28
CA THR A 76 -4.00 13.42 5.41
C THR A 76 -3.08 14.56 5.86
N THR A 77 -3.59 15.79 6.00
CA THR A 77 -2.74 16.94 6.38
C THR A 77 -2.40 16.95 7.87
N LYS A 78 -3.23 16.31 8.70
CA LYS A 78 -3.05 16.22 10.16
C LYS A 78 -2.37 14.92 10.55
N PRO A 79 -1.52 14.92 11.58
CA PRO A 79 -0.94 13.68 12.09
C PRO A 79 -2.01 12.80 12.73
N VAL A 80 -1.83 11.48 12.65
CA VAL A 80 -2.81 10.46 13.07
C VAL A 80 -3.27 10.65 14.52
N PHE A 81 -2.37 11.03 15.43
CA PHE A 81 -2.67 11.23 16.85
C PHE A 81 -3.51 12.48 17.16
N LEU A 82 -3.83 13.31 16.16
CA LEU A 82 -4.74 14.46 16.29
C LEU A 82 -6.00 14.33 15.42
N MET A 83 -6.16 13.22 14.69
CA MET A 83 -7.26 13.03 13.75
C MET A 83 -8.62 12.82 14.44
N GLY A 84 -8.65 12.41 15.71
CA GLY A 84 -9.87 12.30 16.50
C GLY A 84 -10.49 13.64 16.87
N GLY A 85 -9.72 14.74 16.78
CA GLY A 85 -10.18 16.12 16.95
C GLY A 85 -9.81 16.72 18.30
N THR A 86 -10.76 17.42 18.94
CA THR A 86 -10.58 18.08 20.24
C THR A 86 -10.15 17.17 21.40
N PRO A 87 -10.71 15.96 21.59
CA PRO A 87 -10.30 15.11 22.73
C PRO A 87 -8.83 14.72 22.64
N ASP A 88 -8.35 14.38 21.45
CA ASP A 88 -6.96 14.02 21.20
C ASP A 88 -6.00 15.18 21.56
N LYS A 89 -6.37 16.41 21.23
CA LYS A 89 -5.58 17.61 21.57
C LYS A 89 -5.47 17.82 23.08
N ILE A 90 -6.56 17.63 23.82
CA ILE A 90 -6.58 17.78 25.28
C ILE A 90 -5.70 16.70 25.92
N LEU A 91 -5.87 15.45 25.48
CA LEU A 91 -5.10 14.33 26.01
C LEU A 91 -3.60 14.50 25.73
N PHE A 92 -3.25 14.87 24.49
CA PHE A 92 -1.87 15.17 24.11
C PHE A 92 -1.28 16.33 24.93
N GLY A 93 -2.03 17.42 25.08
CA GLY A 93 -1.61 18.57 25.89
C GLY A 93 -1.37 18.19 27.35
N PHE A 94 -2.24 17.36 27.94
CA PHE A 94 -2.07 16.87 29.29
C PHE A 94 -0.83 15.99 29.43
N THR A 95 -0.59 15.07 28.48
CA THR A 95 0.62 14.23 28.46
C THR A 95 1.87 15.10 28.41
N CYS A 96 1.93 16.08 27.50
CA CYS A 96 3.07 16.99 27.40
C CYS A 96 3.30 17.77 28.71
N ALA A 97 2.25 18.30 29.32
CA ALA A 97 2.34 19.03 30.58
C ALA A 97 2.89 18.13 31.70
N LEU A 98 2.39 16.90 31.81
CA LEU A 98 2.84 15.94 32.81
C LEU A 98 4.30 15.55 32.61
N THR A 99 4.73 15.34 31.36
CA THR A 99 6.12 15.01 31.03
C THR A 99 7.06 16.15 31.37
N VAL A 100 6.72 17.41 31.01
CA VAL A 100 7.56 18.58 31.33
C VAL A 100 7.63 18.79 32.84
N PHE A 101 6.50 18.64 33.54
CA PHE A 101 6.46 18.75 35.00
C PHE A 101 7.33 17.67 35.67
N GLY A 102 7.18 16.41 35.26
CA GLY A 102 7.98 15.29 35.75
C GLY A 102 9.47 15.50 35.48
N LEU A 103 9.84 15.90 34.27
CA LEU A 103 11.22 16.19 33.89
C LEU A 103 11.81 17.32 34.75
N GLY A 104 11.05 18.39 34.99
CA GLY A 104 11.48 19.51 35.85
C GLY A 104 11.70 19.09 37.30
N MET A 105 10.82 18.24 37.83
CA MET A 105 10.97 17.67 39.19
C MET A 105 12.20 16.77 39.28
N SER A 106 12.43 15.91 38.29
CA SER A 106 13.63 15.08 38.21
C SER A 106 14.90 15.94 38.10
N ALA A 107 14.91 16.96 37.24
CA ALA A 107 16.04 17.87 37.10
C ALA A 107 16.35 18.59 38.41
N LYS A 108 15.33 19.10 39.12
CA LYS A 108 15.50 19.73 40.44
C LYS A 108 16.08 18.76 41.48
N PHE A 109 15.65 17.50 41.45
CA PHE A 109 16.15 16.47 42.36
C PHE A 109 17.64 16.15 42.11
N TYR A 110 18.06 16.05 40.85
CA TYR A 110 19.45 15.74 40.51
C TYR A 110 20.39 16.94 40.50
N TRP A 111 19.87 18.17 40.38
CA TRP A 111 20.64 19.41 40.39
C TRP A 111 21.67 19.52 41.53
N PRO A 112 21.31 19.31 42.82
CA PRO A 112 22.29 19.39 43.90
C PRO A 112 23.37 18.30 43.81
N TYR A 113 23.01 17.11 43.33
CA TYR A 113 23.92 15.96 43.26
C TYR A 113 25.01 16.12 42.20
N ILE A 114 24.76 16.95 41.18
CA ILE A 114 25.72 17.27 40.12
C ILE A 114 26.86 18.17 40.62
N TRP A 115 26.59 19.05 41.58
CA TRP A 115 27.55 20.05 42.07
C TRP A 115 28.27 19.65 43.37
N THR A 116 27.81 18.59 44.04
CA THR A 116 28.48 18.00 45.21
C THR A 116 29.59 17.02 44.83
N LYS A 117 30.50 17.44 43.94
CA LYS A 117 31.80 16.79 43.72
C LYS A 117 32.93 17.70 44.17
#